data_AF-A0A1B6MCA9-F1
#
_entry.id   AF-A0A1B6MCA9-F1
#
_cell.length_a   1.000
_cell.length_b   1.000
_cell.length_c   1.000
_cell.angle_alpha   90.00
_cell.angle_beta   90.00
_cell.angle_gamma   90.00
#
_symmetry.space_group_name_H-M   'P 1'
#
loop_
_entity.id
_entity.type
_entity.pdbx_description
1 polymer ?
#
loop_
_entity_poly.entity_id
_entity_poly.type
_entity_poly.pdbx_seq_one_letter_code
_entity_poly.pdbx_strand_id
1 'polypeptide(L)'
;MGAFLDKPKTDKHNEHGCGNGLRYGVASMQGWRVEMEDAHCAITGLSDGLQDWSFFAVFDGHAGARVSAHCAEHLLECIMGTEEFRQSDVIKGIRSGFLSLDDRMRELPELASGEDKSGSTAVCALISPQQVFVANCGDSRAVLCRSGQPAFSTRDHKPILPSEKERIQ
;
A
#
# COMPACT_ATOMS: atom_id res chain seq x y z
N MET A 1 -18.95 -3.55 23.26
CA MET A 1 -17.89 -4.58 23.23
C MET A 1 -16.63 -3.91 22.72
N GLY A 2 -15.49 -4.11 23.39
CA GLY A 2 -14.23 -3.45 23.00
C GLY A 2 -13.67 -4.00 21.68
N ALA A 3 -12.65 -3.35 21.15
CA ALA A 3 -12.02 -3.70 19.87
C ALA A 3 -11.13 -4.96 19.90
N PHE A 4 -11.21 -5.77 20.98
CA PHE A 4 -10.30 -6.89 21.22
C PHE A 4 -11.07 -8.20 21.49
N LEU A 5 -10.51 -9.30 20.98
CA LEU A 5 -10.93 -10.66 21.26
C LEU A 5 -10.38 -11.15 22.62
N ASP A 6 -10.99 -12.19 23.18
CA ASP A 6 -10.50 -12.84 24.41
C ASP A 6 -9.17 -13.58 24.21
N LYS A 7 -8.89 -14.02 22.98
CA LYS A 7 -7.64 -14.66 22.54
C LYS A 7 -7.31 -14.21 21.12
N PRO A 8 -6.03 -14.13 20.75
CA PRO A 8 -5.66 -13.74 19.40
C PRO A 8 -6.00 -14.86 18.41
N LYS A 9 -6.50 -14.48 17.23
CA LYS A 9 -6.53 -15.38 16.07
C LYS A 9 -5.12 -15.47 15.50
N THR A 10 -4.51 -16.65 15.61
CA THR A 10 -3.11 -16.87 15.24
C THR A 10 -2.93 -17.51 13.85
N ASP A 11 -4.02 -17.77 13.14
CA ASP A 11 -3.98 -18.30 11.77
C ASP A 11 -3.18 -17.37 10.86
N LYS A 12 -2.44 -17.97 9.92
CA LYS A 12 -1.60 -17.24 8.97
C LYS A 12 -2.16 -17.41 7.57
N HIS A 13 -2.29 -16.30 6.87
CA HIS A 13 -2.46 -16.30 5.42
C HIS A 13 -1.11 -15.99 4.81
N ASN A 14 -0.53 -16.97 4.11
CA ASN A 14 0.80 -16.86 3.54
C ASN A 14 0.70 -16.83 2.01
N GLU A 15 1.54 -16.01 1.41
CA GLU A 15 1.77 -15.97 -0.03
C GLU A 15 3.28 -15.94 -0.28
N HIS A 16 3.75 -16.54 -1.36
CA HIS A 16 5.14 -16.46 -1.76
C HIS A 16 5.25 -16.62 -3.28
N GLY A 17 6.36 -16.15 -3.82
CA GLY A 17 6.64 -16.27 -5.24
C GLY A 17 8.04 -15.86 -5.60
N CYS A 18 8.33 -15.94 -6.90
CA CYS A 18 9.59 -15.51 -7.48
C CYS A 18 9.40 -15.07 -8.92
N GLY A 19 10.22 -14.13 -9.36
CA GLY A 19 10.23 -13.57 -10.70
C GLY A 19 11.16 -12.37 -10.77
N ASN A 20 11.67 -12.03 -11.96
CA ASN A 20 12.57 -10.88 -12.17
C ASN A 20 13.83 -10.89 -11.27
N GLY A 21 14.35 -12.09 -10.94
CA GLY A 21 15.47 -12.25 -10.02
C GLY A 21 15.15 -12.02 -8.55
N LEU A 22 13.88 -11.78 -8.21
CA LEU A 22 13.37 -11.57 -6.86
C LEU A 22 12.73 -12.86 -6.31
N ARG A 23 12.71 -12.94 -4.98
CA ARG A 23 11.90 -13.90 -4.20
C ARG A 23 11.19 -13.13 -3.12
N TYR A 24 9.92 -13.42 -2.90
CA TYR A 24 9.13 -12.77 -1.86
C TYR A 24 8.36 -13.79 -1.02
N GLY A 25 8.00 -13.36 0.18
CA GLY A 25 7.07 -14.03 1.08
C GLY A 25 6.27 -12.97 1.83
N VAL A 26 4.97 -13.22 1.97
CA VAL A 26 4.02 -12.38 2.70
C VAL A 26 3.32 -13.27 3.73
N ALA A 27 3.07 -12.71 4.91
CA ALA A 27 2.26 -13.33 5.93
C ALA A 27 1.37 -12.27 6.59
N SER A 28 0.08 -12.54 6.70
CA SER A 28 -0.86 -11.70 7.46
C SER A 28 -1.54 -12.50 8.57
N MET A 29 -1.93 -11.81 9.65
CA MET A 29 -2.53 -12.40 10.84
C MET A 29 -3.40 -11.36 11.55
N GLN A 30 -4.66 -11.70 11.81
CA GLN A 30 -5.60 -10.81 12.50
C GLN A 30 -5.18 -10.48 13.94
N GLY A 31 -4.65 -11.47 14.67
CA GLY A 31 -4.20 -11.26 16.05
C GLY A 31 -5.37 -10.94 16.98
N TRP A 32 -5.22 -9.89 17.80
CA TRP A 32 -6.18 -9.53 18.85
C TRP A 32 -7.39 -8.72 18.39
N ARG A 33 -7.35 -8.13 17.19
CA ARG A 33 -8.46 -7.33 16.67
C ARG A 33 -9.67 -8.20 16.38
N VAL A 34 -10.88 -7.63 16.49
CA VAL A 34 -12.12 -8.35 16.16
C VAL A 34 -12.24 -8.58 14.64
N GLU A 35 -11.75 -7.62 13.85
CA GLU A 35 -11.75 -7.67 12.39
C GLU A 35 -10.32 -7.64 11.83
N MET A 36 -10.15 -8.16 10.62
CA MET A 36 -8.91 -8.07 9.83
C MET A 36 -9.11 -7.02 8.74
N GLU A 37 -8.43 -5.87 8.88
CA GLU A 37 -8.57 -4.73 7.98
C GLU A 37 -7.36 -4.52 7.07
N ASP A 38 -6.28 -5.30 7.23
CA ASP A 38 -5.10 -5.20 6.35
C ASP A 38 -5.32 -5.90 5.01
N ALA A 39 -4.68 -5.37 3.97
CA ALA A 39 -4.54 -5.99 2.66
C ALA A 39 -3.11 -5.86 2.14
N HIS A 40 -2.77 -6.62 1.10
CA HIS A 40 -1.46 -6.56 0.45
C HIS A 40 -1.57 -6.82 -1.06
N CYS A 41 -0.56 -6.40 -1.80
CA CYS A 41 -0.38 -6.73 -3.22
C CYS A 41 1.07 -7.18 -3.45
N ALA A 42 1.27 -8.27 -4.18
CA ALA A 42 2.60 -8.80 -4.49
C ALA A 42 2.63 -9.38 -5.90
N ILE A 43 3.36 -8.71 -6.81
CA ILE A 43 3.39 -9.05 -8.23
C ILE A 43 4.83 -9.01 -8.72
N THR A 44 5.31 -10.13 -9.26
CA THR A 44 6.60 -10.23 -9.96
C THR A 44 6.34 -10.38 -11.45
N GLY A 45 6.39 -9.26 -12.18
CA GLY A 45 6.08 -9.16 -13.60
C GLY A 45 4.79 -8.41 -13.87
N LEU A 46 4.90 -7.14 -14.29
CA LEU A 46 3.76 -6.27 -14.57
C LEU A 46 3.29 -6.43 -16.04
N SER A 47 2.09 -5.91 -16.33
CA SER A 47 1.51 -5.87 -17.68
C SER A 47 2.12 -4.78 -18.56
N ASP A 48 1.61 -4.65 -19.79
CA ASP A 48 1.84 -3.48 -20.67
C ASP A 48 3.31 -3.18 -21.00
N GLY A 49 4.11 -4.23 -21.17
CA GLY A 49 5.53 -4.10 -21.55
C GLY A 49 6.48 -3.91 -20.37
N LEU A 50 6.00 -4.06 -19.14
CA LEU A 50 6.78 -3.93 -17.91
C LEU A 50 6.97 -5.29 -17.22
N GLN A 51 7.16 -6.36 -18.01
CA GLN A 51 7.29 -7.72 -17.47
C GLN A 51 8.51 -7.90 -16.56
N ASP A 52 9.52 -7.04 -16.71
CA ASP A 52 10.73 -6.98 -15.88
C ASP A 52 10.57 -6.09 -14.64
N TRP A 53 9.39 -5.49 -14.42
CA TRP A 53 9.06 -4.73 -13.22
C TRP A 53 8.29 -5.60 -12.21
N SER A 54 8.35 -5.21 -10.93
CA SER A 54 7.60 -5.85 -9.85
C SER A 54 6.97 -4.81 -8.94
N PHE A 55 5.85 -5.15 -8.30
CA PHE A 55 5.14 -4.27 -7.38
C PHE A 55 4.78 -5.01 -6.09
N PHE A 56 5.05 -4.37 -4.96
CA PHE A 56 4.72 -4.89 -3.64
C PHE A 56 4.11 -3.78 -2.80
N ALA A 57 3.04 -4.07 -2.06
CA ALA A 57 2.39 -3.08 -1.21
C ALA A 57 1.72 -3.71 0.02
N VAL A 58 1.65 -2.94 1.10
CA VAL A 58 0.89 -3.23 2.32
C VAL A 58 -0.04 -2.06 2.60
N PHE A 59 -1.27 -2.39 3.00
CA PHE A 59 -2.36 -1.47 3.28
C PHE A 59 -2.93 -1.77 4.66
N ASP A 60 -2.80 -0.84 5.59
CA ASP A 60 -3.36 -0.93 6.96
C ASP A 60 -4.69 -0.17 6.99
N GLY A 61 -5.78 -0.93 6.93
CA GLY A 61 -7.14 -0.40 6.93
C GLY A 61 -7.59 0.04 8.31
N HIS A 62 -8.47 1.04 8.36
CA HIS A 62 -9.09 1.49 9.61
C HIS A 62 -10.54 1.89 9.38
N ALA A 63 -11.40 1.59 10.36
CA ALA A 63 -12.85 1.85 10.30
C ALA A 63 -13.56 1.09 9.16
N GLY A 64 -13.06 -0.10 8.83
CA GLY A 64 -13.50 -0.99 7.77
C GLY A 64 -12.33 -1.42 6.87
N ALA A 65 -12.49 -2.55 6.19
CA ALA A 65 -11.49 -3.14 5.30
C ALA A 65 -11.66 -2.75 3.83
N ARG A 66 -12.69 -1.94 3.50
CA ARG A 66 -13.07 -1.67 2.11
C ARG A 66 -11.99 -0.89 1.37
N VAL A 67 -11.51 0.22 1.94
CA VAL A 67 -10.48 1.05 1.30
C VAL A 67 -9.15 0.30 1.16
N SER A 68 -8.71 -0.46 2.17
CA SER A 68 -7.46 -1.24 2.07
C SER A 68 -7.55 -2.33 0.99
N ALA A 69 -8.68 -3.05 0.91
CA ALA A 69 -8.92 -4.03 -0.13
C ALA A 69 -8.96 -3.40 -1.53
N HIS A 70 -9.66 -2.28 -1.69
CA HIS A 70 -9.75 -1.57 -2.97
C HIS A 70 -8.39 -1.02 -3.43
N CYS A 71 -7.58 -0.51 -2.50
CA CYS A 71 -6.20 -0.11 -2.78
C CYS A 71 -5.33 -1.28 -3.24
N ALA A 72 -5.46 -2.46 -2.62
CA ALA A 72 -4.69 -3.64 -3.01
C ALA A 72 -4.99 -4.13 -4.43
N GLU A 73 -6.23 -3.95 -4.89
CA GLU A 73 -6.66 -4.34 -6.24
C GLU A 73 -6.31 -3.29 -7.30
N HIS A 74 -6.51 -2.00 -7.01
CA HIS A 74 -6.53 -0.96 -8.06
C HIS A 74 -5.39 0.05 -8.03
N LEU A 75 -4.61 0.15 -6.94
CA LEU A 75 -3.57 1.19 -6.85
C LEU A 75 -2.53 1.08 -7.98
N LEU A 76 -2.09 -0.13 -8.30
CA LEU A 76 -1.10 -0.34 -9.36
C LEU A 76 -1.65 0.06 -10.73
N GLU A 77 -2.89 -0.30 -11.04
CA GLU A 77 -3.57 0.08 -12.27
C GLU A 77 -3.66 1.61 -12.39
N CYS A 78 -4.05 2.30 -11.32
CA CYS A 78 -4.12 3.76 -11.30
C CYS A 78 -2.76 4.41 -11.56
N ILE A 79 -1.68 3.88 -10.97
CA ILE A 79 -0.31 4.37 -11.18
C ILE A 79 0.12 4.17 -12.64
N MET A 80 0.00 2.93 -13.17
CA MET A 80 0.40 2.59 -14.54
C MET A 80 -0.45 3.30 -15.60
N GLY A 81 -1.71 3.60 -15.28
CA GLY A 81 -2.65 4.29 -16.14
C GLY A 81 -2.39 5.80 -16.27
N THR A 82 -1.55 6.40 -15.43
CA THR A 82 -1.25 7.84 -15.52
C THR A 82 -0.45 8.19 -16.78
N GLU A 83 -0.61 9.42 -17.28
CA GLU A 83 0.17 9.91 -18.42
C GLU A 83 1.65 10.04 -18.04
N GLU A 84 1.93 10.52 -16.82
CA GLU A 84 3.29 10.76 -16.34
C GLU A 84 4.08 9.46 -16.21
N PHE A 85 3.44 8.39 -15.69
CA PHE A 85 4.07 7.08 -15.64
C PHE A 85 4.39 6.55 -17.05
N ARG A 86 3.45 6.69 -18.00
CA ARG A 86 3.64 6.29 -19.40
C ARG A 86 4.74 7.09 -20.11
N GLN A 87 4.99 8.32 -19.67
CA GLN A 87 6.10 9.16 -20.12
C GLN A 87 7.41 8.94 -19.32
N SER A 88 7.48 7.86 -18.53
CA SER A 88 8.62 7.47 -17.70
C SER A 88 8.94 8.40 -16.52
N ASP A 89 8.03 9.33 -16.17
CA ASP A 89 8.08 10.06 -14.90
C ASP A 89 7.38 9.24 -13.81
N VAL A 90 8.09 8.21 -13.33
CA VAL A 90 7.58 7.24 -12.35
C VAL A 90 7.14 7.91 -11.05
N ILE A 91 7.89 8.90 -10.56
CA ILE A 91 7.59 9.55 -9.28
C ILE A 91 6.28 10.34 -9.39
N LYS A 92 6.13 11.12 -10.46
CA LYS A 92 4.90 11.88 -10.68
C LYS A 92 3.73 10.95 -11.01
N GLY A 93 3.97 9.87 -11.76
CA GLY A 93 2.97 8.83 -12.02
C GLY A 93 2.46 8.14 -10.76
N ILE A 94 3.34 7.82 -9.81
CA ILE A 94 2.94 7.30 -8.50
C ILE A 94 2.04 8.32 -7.78
N ARG A 95 2.47 9.58 -7.69
CA ARG A 95 1.68 10.64 -7.04
C ARG A 95 0.30 10.80 -7.69
N SER A 96 0.24 10.91 -9.01
CA SER A 96 -1.00 11.07 -9.77
C SER A 96 -1.89 9.83 -9.64
N GLY A 97 -1.32 8.62 -9.57
CA GLY A 97 -2.05 7.38 -9.35
C GLY A 97 -2.73 7.30 -7.98
N PHE A 98 -2.03 7.71 -6.91
CA PHE A 98 -2.62 7.82 -5.57
C PHE A 98 -3.79 8.79 -5.53
N LEU A 99 -3.62 9.99 -6.11
CA LEU A 99 -4.68 10.99 -6.17
C LEU A 99 -5.88 10.50 -7.00
N SER A 100 -5.62 9.90 -8.17
CA SER A 100 -6.68 9.36 -9.02
C SER A 100 -7.45 8.23 -8.34
N LEU A 101 -6.79 7.37 -7.56
CA LEU A 101 -7.47 6.31 -6.83
C LEU A 101 -8.36 6.90 -5.72
N ASP A 102 -7.84 7.86 -4.96
CA ASP A 102 -8.61 8.53 -3.90
C ASP A 102 -9.88 9.21 -4.46
N ASP A 103 -9.74 9.93 -5.58
CA ASP A 103 -10.89 10.57 -6.24
C ASP A 103 -11.91 9.54 -6.74
N ARG A 104 -11.47 8.43 -7.34
CA ARG A 104 -12.37 7.34 -7.77
C ARG A 104 -13.09 6.69 -6.58
N MET A 105 -12.39 6.46 -5.47
CA MET A 105 -12.99 5.85 -4.27
C MET A 105 -14.08 6.74 -3.66
N ARG A 106 -13.94 8.07 -3.71
CA ARG A 106 -14.97 9.00 -3.22
C ARG A 106 -16.30 8.86 -3.97
N GLU A 107 -16.28 8.35 -5.20
CA GLU A 107 -17.48 8.13 -6.00
C GLU A 107 -18.14 6.76 -5.75
N LEU A 108 -17.49 5.85 -4.99
CA LEU A 108 -18.08 4.56 -4.63
C LEU A 108 -19.32 4.77 -3.76
N PRO A 109 -20.48 4.13 -4.05
CA PRO A 109 -21.75 4.42 -3.39
C PRO A 109 -21.69 4.38 -1.86
N GLU A 110 -20.97 3.43 -1.28
CA GLU A 110 -20.90 3.23 0.17
C GLU A 110 -20.03 4.28 0.86
N LEU A 111 -18.97 4.77 0.19
CA LEU A 111 -18.15 5.89 0.69
C LEU A 111 -18.87 7.23 0.46
N ALA A 112 -19.48 7.41 -0.71
CA ALA A 112 -20.22 8.62 -1.07
C ALA A 112 -21.45 8.85 -0.17
N SER A 113 -22.15 7.78 0.21
CA SER A 113 -23.28 7.84 1.16
C SER A 113 -22.83 7.99 2.61
N GLY A 114 -21.55 7.75 2.91
CA GLY A 114 -20.98 7.76 4.26
C GLY A 114 -21.38 6.55 5.11
N GLU A 115 -21.94 5.50 4.50
CA GLU A 115 -22.18 4.19 5.14
C GLU A 115 -20.84 3.56 5.54
N ASP A 116 -19.88 3.59 4.63
CA ASP A 116 -18.50 3.21 4.86
C ASP A 116 -17.67 4.48 5.12
N LYS A 117 -16.88 4.46 6.20
CA LYS A 117 -15.97 5.56 6.56
C LYS A 117 -14.54 5.05 6.71
N SER A 118 -14.25 3.91 6.08
CA SER A 118 -12.93 3.32 6.15
C SER A 118 -11.91 4.20 5.46
N GLY A 119 -10.67 4.05 5.89
CA GLY A 119 -9.50 4.56 5.23
C GLY A 119 -8.40 3.51 5.24
N SER A 120 -7.28 3.81 4.60
CA SER A 120 -6.12 2.92 4.62
C SER A 120 -4.83 3.72 4.59
N THR A 121 -3.80 3.20 5.24
CA THR A 121 -2.42 3.53 4.86
C THR A 121 -2.07 2.83 3.55
N ALA A 122 -0.97 3.25 2.93
CA ALA A 122 -0.35 2.49 1.85
C ALA A 122 1.17 2.70 1.90
N VAL A 123 1.91 1.62 1.95
CA VAL A 123 3.34 1.62 1.66
C VAL A 123 3.60 0.67 0.50
N CYS A 124 4.28 1.14 -0.54
CA CYS A 124 4.53 0.33 -1.72
C CYS A 124 5.94 0.50 -2.27
N ALA A 125 6.40 -0.53 -2.97
CA ALA A 125 7.66 -0.57 -3.69
C ALA A 125 7.40 -1.01 -5.13
N LEU A 126 7.80 -0.17 -6.07
CA LEU A 126 7.85 -0.47 -7.49
C LEU A 126 9.32 -0.71 -7.87
N ILE A 127 9.63 -1.90 -8.36
CA ILE A 127 11.00 -2.36 -8.62
C ILE A 127 11.17 -2.51 -10.12
N SER A 128 12.01 -1.67 -10.72
CA SER A 128 12.48 -1.81 -12.10
C SER A 128 13.82 -2.56 -12.13
N PRO A 129 14.34 -2.92 -13.32
CA PRO A 129 15.65 -3.55 -13.41
C PRO A 129 16.80 -2.67 -12.88
N GLN A 130 16.62 -1.35 -12.80
CA GLN A 130 17.67 -0.40 -12.39
C GLN A 130 17.37 0.31 -11.07
N GLN A 131 16.11 0.41 -10.65
CA GLN A 131 15.70 1.27 -9.54
C GLN A 131 14.63 0.63 -8.66
N VAL A 132 14.64 1.02 -7.38
CA VAL A 132 13.59 0.70 -6.42
C VAL A 132 12.93 2.02 -6.01
N PHE A 133 11.68 2.20 -6.40
CA PHE A 133 10.87 3.35 -6.02
C PHE A 133 10.00 2.96 -4.83
N VAL A 134 10.13 3.68 -3.71
CA VAL A 134 9.33 3.42 -2.51
C VAL A 134 8.44 4.63 -2.23
N ALA A 135 7.15 4.39 -2.06
CA ALA A 135 6.17 5.42 -1.70
C ALA A 135 5.46 5.06 -0.40
N ASN A 136 5.10 6.09 0.36
CA ASN A 136 4.48 5.96 1.67
C ASN A 136 3.36 6.99 1.84
N CYS A 137 2.20 6.53 2.30
CA CYS A 137 1.08 7.34 2.71
C CYS A 137 0.51 6.76 4.02
N GLY A 138 0.78 7.43 5.14
CA GLY A 138 0.39 6.97 6.47
C GLY A 138 1.58 6.48 7.28
N ASP A 139 1.32 5.58 8.22
CA ASP A 139 2.28 5.13 9.22
C ASP A 139 2.64 3.64 9.16
N SER A 140 2.24 2.95 8.10
CA SER A 140 2.97 1.79 7.61
C SER A 140 4.42 2.16 7.24
N ARG A 141 5.30 1.16 7.12
CA ARG A 141 6.72 1.42 6.87
C ARG A 141 7.40 0.38 6.00
N ALA A 142 8.25 0.84 5.08
CA ALA A 142 9.15 0.01 4.31
C ALA A 142 10.60 0.34 4.68
N VAL A 143 11.43 -0.70 4.75
CA VAL A 143 12.86 -0.60 5.04
C VAL A 143 13.64 -1.40 4.00
N LEU A 144 14.67 -0.80 3.41
CA LEU A 144 15.60 -1.47 2.51
C LEU A 144 16.86 -1.85 3.28
N CYS A 145 17.23 -3.12 3.24
CA CYS A 145 18.50 -3.61 3.77
C CYS A 145 19.51 -3.81 2.63
N ARG A 146 20.75 -3.36 2.82
CA ARG A 146 21.87 -3.60 1.90
C ARG A 146 23.10 -3.98 2.70
N SER A 147 23.75 -5.07 2.33
CA SER A 147 24.94 -5.58 3.03
C SER A 147 24.73 -5.78 4.54
N GLY A 148 23.53 -6.23 4.93
CA GLY A 148 23.17 -6.48 6.33
C GLY A 148 22.87 -5.23 7.16
N GLN A 149 22.77 -4.04 6.55
CA GLN A 149 22.49 -2.78 7.23
C GLN A 149 21.24 -2.09 6.65
N PRO A 150 20.46 -1.35 7.48
CA PRO A 150 19.37 -0.54 6.97
C PRO A 150 19.92 0.59 6.09
N ALA A 151 19.63 0.54 4.80
CA ALA A 151 20.09 1.51 3.81
C ALA A 151 19.08 2.64 3.57
N PHE A 152 17.78 2.35 3.77
CA PHE A 152 16.70 3.32 3.61
C PHE A 152 15.49 2.90 4.45
N SER A 153 14.71 3.89 4.90
CA SER A 153 13.39 3.68 5.52
C SER A 153 12.45 4.79 5.05
N THR A 154 11.19 4.45 4.82
CA THR A 154 10.13 5.47 4.73
C THR A 154 9.98 6.20 6.06
N ARG A 155 9.43 7.42 6.01
CA ARG A 155 9.08 8.20 7.20
C ARG A 155 7.57 8.16 7.39
N ASP A 156 7.12 7.74 8.56
CA ASP A 156 5.71 7.72 8.90
C ASP A 156 5.10 9.12 8.84
N HIS A 157 3.88 9.23 8.31
CA HIS A 157 3.09 10.44 8.40
C HIS A 157 2.33 10.43 9.72
N LYS A 158 2.78 11.24 10.68
CA LYS A 158 2.16 11.40 11.99
C LYS A 158 1.63 12.83 12.15
N PRO A 159 0.42 13.05 12.71
CA PRO A 159 -0.16 14.39 12.86
C PRO A 159 0.69 15.38 13.69
N ILE A 160 1.59 14.87 14.53
CA ILE A 160 2.50 15.68 15.36
C ILE A 160 3.70 16.24 14.60
N LEU A 161 3.98 15.76 13.38
CA LEU A 161 5.11 16.24 12.59
C LEU A 161 4.85 17.68 12.13
N PRO A 162 5.87 18.56 12.09
CA PRO A 162 5.66 19.98 11.80
C PRO A 162 4.89 20.25 10.49
N SER A 163 5.27 19.61 9.39
CA SER A 163 4.59 19.79 8.09
C SER A 163 3.18 19.22 8.07
N GLU A 164 2.95 18.08 8.72
CA GLU A 164 1.61 17.47 8.78
C GLU A 164 0.68 18.29 9.65
N LYS A 165 1.18 18.80 10.78
CA LYS A 165 0.47 19.71 11.66
C LYS A 165 0.12 21.02 10.96
N GLU A 166 1.08 21.61 10.25
CA GLU A 166 0.87 22.85 9.48
C GLU A 166 -0.22 22.67 8.41
N ARG A 167 -0.27 21.54 7.69
CA ARG A 167 -1.33 21.26 6.71
C ARG A 167 -2.73 21.12 7.35
N ILE A 168 -2.81 20.61 8.59
CA ILE A 168 -4.08 20.32 9.27
C ILE A 168 -4.72 21.58 9.88
N GLN A 169 -3.93 22.59 10.26
CA GLN A 169 -4.36 23.79 10.97
C GLN A 169 -4.83 24.91 10.04
#